data_AF-A0A2H9MBZ3-F1
#
_entry.id   AF-A0A2H9MBZ3-F1
#
_cell.length_a   1.000
_cell.length_b   1.000
_cell.length_c   1.000
_cell.angle_alpha   90.00
_cell.angle_beta   90.00
_cell.angle_gamma   90.00
#
_symmetry.space_group_name_H-M   'P 1'
#
loop_
_entity.id
_entity.type
_entity.pdbx_description
1 polymer ?
#
loop_
_entity_poly.entity_id
_entity_poly.type
_entity_poly.pdbx_seq_one_letter_code
_entity_poly.pdbx_strand_id
1 'polypeptide(L)'
;MDAKKFLAEINAEVKRLHTKSATAYWGLTTTGKSEYGEEMQKAEIELRLYLADKERFDTVKESMNLELDSIEKREMRLLFNEMLPNQLSKERIEEAVKKEVEIESLFANFRAKINGKEVSNNEITEILEKSTDSKLRKDAWIAGKEIGKEI
;
A
#
# COMPACT_ATOMS: atom_id res chain seq x y z
N MET A 1 -10.65 -26.52 -15.27
CA MET A 1 -9.59 -25.92 -14.44
C MET A 1 -9.40 -26.79 -13.21
N ASP A 2 -8.16 -27.06 -12.82
CA ASP A 2 -7.86 -27.60 -11.48
C ASP A 2 -7.72 -26.39 -10.53
N ALA A 3 -8.78 -26.09 -9.77
CA ALA A 3 -8.86 -24.89 -8.94
C ALA A 3 -7.77 -24.87 -7.85
N LYS A 4 -7.53 -26.01 -7.22
CA LYS A 4 -6.49 -26.17 -6.20
C LYS A 4 -5.10 -25.90 -6.75
N LYS A 5 -4.77 -26.47 -7.91
CA LYS A 5 -3.46 -26.22 -8.55
C LYS A 5 -3.31 -24.75 -8.95
N PHE A 6 -4.35 -24.18 -9.55
CA PHE A 6 -4.38 -22.77 -9.97
C PHE A 6 -4.17 -21.81 -8.79
N LEU A 7 -4.89 -22.02 -7.69
CA LEU A 7 -4.75 -21.21 -6.47
C LEU A 7 -3.38 -21.39 -5.83
N ALA A 8 -2.82 -22.61 -5.81
CA ALA A 8 -1.48 -22.85 -5.26
C ALA A 8 -0.39 -22.09 -6.02
N GLU A 9 -0.45 -22.05 -7.35
CA GLU A 9 0.49 -21.30 -8.19
C GLU A 9 0.40 -19.79 -7.94
N ILE A 10 -0.83 -19.25 -7.89
CA ILE A 10 -1.05 -17.83 -7.61
C ILE A 10 -0.61 -17.46 -6.19
N ASN A 11 -0.96 -18.27 -5.19
CA ASN A 11 -0.57 -18.04 -3.81
C ASN A 11 0.94 -17.99 -3.63
N ALA A 12 1.68 -18.86 -4.33
CA ALA A 12 3.14 -18.87 -4.27
C ALA A 12 3.74 -17.57 -4.85
N GLU A 13 3.22 -17.11 -5.98
CA GLU A 13 3.76 -15.94 -6.67
C GLU A 13 3.33 -14.62 -6.01
N VAL A 14 2.06 -14.49 -5.60
CA VAL A 14 1.58 -13.36 -4.80
C VAL A 14 2.37 -13.26 -3.49
N LYS A 15 2.63 -14.38 -2.81
CA LYS A 15 3.46 -14.38 -1.59
C LYS A 15 4.86 -13.81 -1.86
N ARG A 16 5.51 -14.22 -2.94
CA ARG A 16 6.85 -13.73 -3.33
C ARG A 16 6.82 -12.22 -3.58
N LEU A 17 5.91 -11.77 -4.42
CA LEU A 17 5.78 -10.37 -4.85
C LEU A 17 5.38 -9.45 -3.69
N HIS A 18 4.35 -9.83 -2.93
CA HIS A 18 3.88 -9.08 -1.78
C HIS A 18 4.95 -8.98 -0.67
N THR A 19 5.70 -10.05 -0.41
CA THR A 19 6.78 -10.00 0.60
C THR A 19 7.83 -8.96 0.22
N LYS A 20 8.20 -8.89 -1.07
CA LYS A 20 9.15 -7.89 -1.58
C LYS A 20 8.63 -6.47 -1.40
N SER A 21 7.38 -6.21 -1.81
CA SER A 21 6.75 -4.88 -1.65
C SER A 21 6.65 -4.49 -0.17
N ALA A 22 6.11 -5.37 0.68
CA ALA A 22 5.94 -5.12 2.11
C ALA A 22 7.28 -4.88 2.83
N THR A 23 8.36 -5.57 2.44
CA THR A 23 9.68 -5.37 3.03
C THR A 23 10.26 -3.99 2.65
N ALA A 24 10.11 -3.58 1.40
CA ALA A 24 10.56 -2.26 0.96
C ALA A 24 9.73 -1.14 1.61
N TYR A 25 8.40 -1.30 1.70
CA TYR A 25 7.52 -0.40 2.44
C TYR A 25 7.93 -0.24 3.91
N TRP A 26 8.23 -1.35 4.58
CA TRP A 26 8.74 -1.32 5.95
C TRP A 26 10.06 -0.55 6.05
N GLY A 27 10.99 -0.77 5.12
CA GLY A 27 12.25 -0.04 5.05
C GLY A 27 12.03 1.47 4.88
N LEU A 28 11.15 1.87 3.97
CA LEU A 28 10.83 3.28 3.71
C LEU A 28 10.22 3.94 4.94
N THR A 29 9.17 3.34 5.53
CA THR A 29 8.43 3.96 6.63
C THR A 29 9.19 4.00 7.95
N THR A 30 10.16 3.10 8.14
CA THR A 30 10.99 3.07 9.37
C THR A 30 12.28 3.86 9.26
N THR A 31 12.81 4.08 8.05
CA THR A 31 14.11 4.74 7.86
C THR A 31 14.06 6.05 7.09
N GLY A 32 13.01 6.29 6.30
CA GLY A 32 12.88 7.44 5.40
C GLY A 32 13.81 7.43 4.19
N LYS A 33 14.63 6.39 4.00
CA LYS A 33 15.64 6.37 2.92
C LYS A 33 15.00 6.17 1.54
N SER A 34 15.49 6.93 0.56
CA SER A 34 15.04 6.87 -0.83
C SER A 34 15.26 5.51 -1.51
N GLU A 35 16.30 4.77 -1.11
CA GLU A 35 16.60 3.43 -1.63
C GLU A 35 15.40 2.48 -1.48
N TYR A 36 14.72 2.52 -0.33
CA TYR A 36 13.53 1.72 -0.08
C TYR A 36 12.30 2.22 -0.85
N GLY A 37 12.21 3.52 -1.14
CA GLY A 37 11.17 4.07 -2.01
C GLY A 37 11.28 3.55 -3.44
N GLU A 38 12.50 3.52 -3.99
CA GLU A 38 12.75 2.95 -5.32
C GLU A 38 12.47 1.44 -5.38
N GLU A 39 12.85 0.70 -4.33
CA GLU A 39 12.55 -0.72 -4.20
C GLU A 39 11.06 -1.00 -4.10
N MET A 40 10.34 -0.20 -3.29
CA MET A 40 8.90 -0.29 -3.12
C MET A 40 8.19 -0.03 -4.45
N GLN A 41 8.55 1.04 -5.16
CA GLN A 41 7.94 1.37 -6.45
C GLN A 41 8.09 0.21 -7.45
N LYS A 42 9.29 -0.36 -7.57
CA LYS A 42 9.54 -1.49 -8.48
C LYS A 42 8.76 -2.74 -8.08
N ALA A 43 8.75 -3.07 -6.79
CA ALA A 43 8.08 -4.26 -6.28
C ALA A 43 6.55 -4.18 -6.39
N GLU A 44 5.97 -3.01 -6.10
CA GLU A 44 4.53 -2.77 -6.18
C GLU A 44 4.04 -2.77 -7.63
N ILE A 45 4.79 -2.18 -8.57
CA ILE A 45 4.49 -2.30 -10.01
C ILE A 45 4.51 -3.77 -10.45
N GLU A 46 5.51 -4.55 -10.02
CA GLU A 46 5.62 -5.99 -10.35
C GLU A 46 4.38 -6.77 -9.84
N LEU A 47 3.97 -6.53 -8.58
CA LEU A 47 2.78 -7.13 -7.98
C LEU A 47 1.50 -6.74 -8.71
N ARG A 48 1.29 -5.44 -8.96
CA ARG A 48 0.06 -4.95 -9.60
C ARG A 48 -0.05 -5.38 -11.04
N LEU A 49 1.06 -5.43 -11.80
CA LEU A 49 1.06 -6.00 -13.15
C LEU A 49 0.77 -7.49 -13.16
N TYR A 50 1.26 -8.24 -12.16
CA TYR A 50 0.89 -9.65 -12.01
C TYR A 50 -0.62 -9.81 -11.78
N LEU A 51 -1.23 -8.93 -10.96
CA LEU A 51 -2.68 -8.93 -10.69
C LEU A 51 -3.53 -8.33 -11.82
N ALA A 52 -2.92 -7.57 -12.73
CA ALA A 52 -3.58 -6.93 -13.89
C ALA A 52 -3.78 -7.87 -15.09
N ASP A 53 -3.29 -9.11 -14.99
CA ASP A 53 -3.37 -10.09 -16.07
C ASP A 53 -4.82 -10.44 -16.40
N LYS A 54 -5.20 -10.13 -17.64
CA LYS A 54 -6.58 -10.24 -18.10
C LYS A 54 -7.04 -11.69 -18.23
N GLU A 55 -6.19 -12.58 -18.72
CA GLU A 55 -6.56 -13.99 -18.92
C GLU A 55 -6.76 -14.70 -17.58
N ARG A 56 -5.89 -14.41 -16.60
CA ARG A 56 -6.05 -14.90 -15.22
C ARG A 56 -7.27 -14.27 -14.57
N PHE A 57 -7.53 -12.98 -14.79
CA PHE A 57 -8.72 -12.32 -14.23
C PHE A 57 -10.02 -12.94 -14.78
N ASP A 58 -10.08 -13.18 -16.09
CA ASP A 58 -11.23 -13.83 -16.72
C ASP A 58 -11.43 -15.26 -16.18
N THR A 59 -10.35 -16.01 -16.00
CA THR A 59 -10.40 -17.34 -15.36
C THR A 59 -10.97 -17.28 -13.94
N VAL A 60 -10.50 -16.34 -13.11
CA VAL A 60 -11.00 -16.14 -11.74
C VAL A 60 -12.46 -15.71 -11.76
N LYS A 61 -12.85 -14.82 -12.68
CA LYS A 61 -14.23 -14.36 -12.83
C LYS A 61 -15.18 -15.50 -13.23
N GLU A 62 -14.79 -16.35 -14.17
CA GLU A 62 -15.57 -17.50 -14.62
C GLU A 62 -15.70 -18.57 -13.53
N SER A 63 -14.68 -18.72 -12.67
CA SER A 63 -14.71 -19.66 -11.54
C SER A 63 -15.88 -19.43 -10.58
N MET A 64 -16.47 -18.23 -10.58
CA MET A 64 -17.63 -17.87 -9.75
C MET A 64 -18.90 -18.64 -10.09
N ASN A 65 -18.97 -19.19 -11.31
CA ASN A 65 -20.08 -20.01 -11.79
C ASN A 65 -19.81 -21.52 -11.66
N LEU A 66 -18.64 -21.91 -11.16
CA LEU A 66 -18.27 -23.31 -10.98
C LEU A 66 -18.68 -23.81 -9.59
N GLU A 67 -19.04 -25.09 -9.51
CA GLU A 67 -19.17 -25.79 -8.24
C GLU A 67 -17.77 -26.13 -7.72
N LEU A 68 -17.33 -25.36 -6.73
CA LEU A 68 -16.05 -25.51 -6.02
C LEU A 68 -16.31 -25.82 -4.56
N ASP A 69 -15.30 -26.34 -3.86
CA ASP A 69 -15.41 -26.45 -2.41
C ASP A 69 -15.51 -25.07 -1.74
N SER A 70 -16.00 -25.03 -0.50
CA SER A 70 -16.28 -23.77 0.19
C SER A 70 -15.03 -22.91 0.42
N ILE A 71 -13.86 -23.52 0.56
CA ILE A 71 -12.59 -22.83 0.78
C ILE A 71 -12.10 -22.27 -0.56
N GLU A 72 -12.03 -23.10 -1.60
CA GLU A 72 -11.66 -22.69 -2.96
C GLU A 72 -12.54 -21.54 -3.46
N LYS A 73 -13.86 -21.62 -3.23
CA LYS A 73 -14.81 -20.57 -3.59
C LYS A 73 -14.52 -19.25 -2.87
N ARG A 74 -14.10 -19.31 -1.61
CA ARG A 74 -13.70 -18.13 -0.83
C ARG A 74 -12.38 -17.56 -1.34
N GLU A 75 -11.38 -18.40 -1.59
CA GLU A 75 -10.07 -17.98 -2.09
C GLU A 75 -10.20 -17.29 -3.45
N MET A 76 -10.97 -17.87 -4.38
CA MET A 76 -11.27 -17.25 -5.68
C MET A 76 -11.94 -15.88 -5.51
N ARG A 77 -12.86 -15.73 -4.54
CA ARG A 77 -13.54 -14.44 -4.29
C ARG A 77 -12.54 -13.39 -3.78
N LEU A 78 -11.64 -13.77 -2.89
CA LEU A 78 -10.60 -12.87 -2.40
C LEU A 78 -9.65 -12.47 -3.52
N LEU A 79 -9.21 -13.43 -4.32
CA LEU A 79 -8.36 -13.18 -5.49
C LEU A 79 -9.04 -12.26 -6.51
N PHE A 80 -10.33 -12.46 -6.78
CA PHE A 80 -11.10 -11.56 -7.64
C PHE A 80 -11.07 -10.11 -7.13
N ASN A 81 -11.29 -9.91 -5.83
CA ASN A 81 -11.29 -8.58 -5.22
C ASN A 81 -9.91 -7.92 -5.30
N GLU A 82 -8.84 -8.71 -5.20
CA GLU A 82 -7.45 -8.25 -5.32
C GLU A 82 -7.09 -7.89 -6.77
N MET A 83 -7.59 -8.64 -7.75
CA MET A 83 -7.29 -8.42 -9.16
C MET A 83 -8.12 -7.29 -9.79
N LEU A 84 -9.37 -7.10 -9.36
CA LEU A 84 -10.30 -6.13 -9.93
C LEU A 84 -9.76 -4.68 -10.01
N PRO A 85 -9.19 -4.07 -8.94
CA PRO A 85 -8.67 -2.71 -9.01
C PRO A 85 -7.41 -2.59 -9.90
N ASN A 86 -6.79 -3.71 -10.25
CA ASN A 86 -5.58 -3.76 -11.06
C ASN A 86 -5.88 -3.91 -12.57
N GLN A 87 -7.14 -4.00 -12.99
CA GLN A 87 -7.55 -4.07 -14.40
C GLN A 87 -7.43 -2.71 -15.12
N LEU A 88 -6.23 -2.14 -15.10
CA LEU A 88 -5.84 -0.85 -15.64
C LEU A 88 -4.70 -1.02 -16.66
N SER A 89 -4.42 0.01 -17.46
CA SER A 89 -3.23 -0.03 -18.32
C SER A 89 -1.95 0.01 -17.48
N LYS A 90 -0.85 -0.52 -18.03
CA LYS A 90 0.47 -0.50 -17.38
C LYS A 90 0.85 0.91 -16.96
N GLU A 91 0.63 1.90 -17.83
CA GLU A 91 0.99 3.30 -17.59
C GLU A 91 0.20 3.88 -16.42
N ARG A 92 -1.08 3.49 -16.25
CA ARG A 92 -1.91 3.92 -15.12
C ARG A 92 -1.49 3.26 -13.81
N ILE A 93 -1.06 2.01 -13.85
CA ILE A 93 -0.49 1.31 -12.68
C ILE A 93 0.82 2.01 -12.27
N GLU A 94 1.72 2.26 -13.22
CA GLU A 94 2.99 2.95 -12.95
C GLU A 94 2.78 4.36 -12.40
N GLU A 95 1.82 5.12 -12.95
CA GLU A 95 1.45 6.45 -12.46
C GLU A 95 0.91 6.40 -11.02
N ALA A 96 -0.01 5.47 -10.73
CA ALA A 96 -0.61 5.31 -9.41
C ALA A 96 0.45 4.93 -8.36
N VAL A 97 1.26 3.91 -8.64
CA VAL A 97 2.31 3.46 -7.71
C VAL A 97 3.33 4.56 -7.47
N LYS A 98 3.72 5.31 -8.51
CA LYS A 98 4.65 6.44 -8.33
C LYS A 98 4.09 7.47 -7.35
N LYS A 99 2.81 7.84 -7.48
CA LYS A 99 2.15 8.79 -6.58
C LYS A 99 2.02 8.23 -5.15
N GLU A 100 1.69 6.96 -5.01
CA GLU A 100 1.62 6.26 -3.71
C GLU A 100 2.99 6.34 -3.00
N VAL A 101 4.08 6.02 -3.70
CA VAL A 101 5.45 6.06 -3.15
C VAL A 101 5.89 7.48 -2.81
N GLU A 102 5.55 8.48 -3.64
CA GLU A 102 5.81 9.89 -3.35
C GLU A 102 5.13 10.32 -2.03
N ILE A 103 3.86 9.95 -1.85
CA ILE A 103 3.10 10.23 -0.62
C ILE A 103 3.74 9.53 0.59
N GLU A 104 4.04 8.23 0.50
CA GLU A 104 4.66 7.49 1.61
C GLU A 104 6.04 8.04 1.99
N SER A 105 6.84 8.42 0.99
CA SER A 105 8.16 9.04 1.20
C SER A 105 8.05 10.39 1.91
N LEU A 106 7.03 11.18 1.56
CA LEU A 106 6.74 12.45 2.22
C LEU A 106 6.32 12.22 3.68
N PHE A 107 5.40 11.30 3.95
CA PHE A 107 4.97 10.99 5.32
C PHE A 107 6.11 10.46 6.20
N ALA A 108 7.02 9.65 5.64
CA ALA A 108 8.18 9.14 6.37
C ALA A 108 9.17 10.26 6.76
N ASN A 109 9.38 11.23 5.87
CA ASN A 109 10.45 12.22 6.01
C ASN A 109 10.00 13.59 6.52
N PHE A 110 8.73 13.95 6.35
CA PHE A 110 8.24 15.27 6.73
C PHE A 110 8.35 15.51 8.24
N ARG A 111 8.83 16.69 8.61
CA ARG A 111 8.93 17.16 9.99
C ARG A 111 8.27 18.52 10.09
N ALA A 112 7.10 18.54 10.74
CA ALA A 112 6.42 19.80 11.01
C ALA A 112 7.19 20.60 12.07
N LYS A 113 6.88 21.89 12.22
CA LYS A 113 7.54 22.72 13.24
C LYS A 113 6.53 23.25 14.25
N ILE A 114 6.80 23.00 15.53
CA ILE A 114 6.08 23.62 16.65
C ILE A 114 7.06 24.51 17.40
N ASN A 115 6.77 25.81 17.48
CA ASN A 115 7.66 26.80 18.11
C ASN A 115 9.11 26.77 17.57
N GLY A 116 9.27 26.53 16.26
CA GLY A 116 10.57 26.45 15.60
C GLY A 116 11.32 25.13 15.80
N LYS A 117 10.80 24.20 16.62
CA LYS A 117 11.37 22.86 16.79
C LYS A 117 10.70 21.88 15.81
N GLU A 118 11.51 21.12 15.10
CA GLU A 118 11.03 20.00 14.28
C GLU A 118 10.44 18.90 15.16
N VAL A 119 9.26 18.43 14.78
CA VAL A 119 8.52 17.36 15.46
C VAL A 119 8.06 16.31 14.45
N SER A 120 8.15 15.05 14.85
CA SER A 120 7.62 13.91 14.13
C SER A 120 6.10 13.81 14.26
N ASN A 121 5.48 13.07 13.35
CA ASN A 121 4.04 12.77 13.42
C ASN A 121 3.66 12.02 14.72
N ASN A 122 4.56 11.18 15.24
CA ASN A 122 4.38 10.48 16.51
C ASN A 122 4.38 11.46 17.70
N GLU A 123 5.29 12.43 17.72
CA GLU A 123 5.30 13.49 18.75
C GLU A 123 4.05 14.38 18.66
N ILE A 124 3.60 14.72 17.45
CA ILE A 124 2.33 15.46 17.25
C ILE A 124 1.17 14.67 17.83
N THR A 125 1.08 13.37 17.53
CA THR A 125 0.02 12.48 18.04
C THR A 125 0.07 12.41 19.56
N GLU A 126 1.26 12.23 20.14
CA GLU A 126 1.46 12.20 21.58
C GLU A 126 1.00 13.50 22.28
N ILE A 127 1.33 14.66 21.70
CA ILE A 127 0.84 15.96 22.20
C ILE A 127 -0.68 16.01 22.16
N LEU A 128 -1.28 15.60 21.05
CA LEU A 128 -2.74 15.62 20.88
C LEU A 128 -3.45 14.67 21.85
N GLU A 129 -2.84 13.55 22.22
CA GLU A 129 -3.40 12.58 23.16
C GLU A 129 -3.22 13.00 24.62
N LYS A 130 -2.00 13.42 25.00
CA LYS A 130 -1.60 13.54 26.41
C LYS A 130 -1.64 14.96 26.95
N SER A 131 -1.54 15.99 26.09
CA SER A 131 -1.49 17.38 26.56
C SER A 131 -2.86 17.87 27.05
N THR A 132 -2.84 18.62 28.15
CA THR A 132 -3.99 19.41 28.63
C THR A 132 -3.88 20.89 28.25
N ASP A 133 -2.77 21.32 27.65
CA ASP A 133 -2.58 22.69 27.17
C ASP A 133 -3.28 22.86 25.81
N SER A 134 -4.37 23.63 25.81
CA SER A 134 -5.16 23.89 24.61
C SER A 134 -4.39 24.62 23.51
N LYS A 135 -3.43 25.49 23.86
CA LYS A 135 -2.62 26.20 22.87
C LYS A 135 -1.66 25.22 22.21
N LEU A 136 -0.95 24.43 23.01
CA LEU A 136 -0.02 23.43 22.49
C LEU A 136 -0.72 22.40 21.59
N ARG A 137 -1.92 21.94 21.96
CA ARG A 137 -2.71 21.02 21.11
C ARG A 137 -3.13 21.66 19.79
N LYS A 138 -3.55 22.93 19.82
CA LYS A 138 -3.90 23.67 18.60
C LYS A 138 -2.68 23.80 17.68
N ASP A 139 -1.54 24.19 18.22
CA ASP A 139 -0.30 24.34 17.45
C ASP A 139 0.12 22.99 16.85
N ALA A 140 0.03 21.90 17.62
CA ALA A 140 0.29 20.54 17.12
C ALA A 140 -0.68 20.10 16.03
N TRP A 141 -1.98 20.39 16.18
CA TRP A 141 -2.97 20.09 15.15
C TRP A 141 -2.68 20.84 13.85
N ILE A 142 -2.35 22.14 13.92
CA ILE A 142 -2.00 22.95 12.76
C ILE A 142 -0.72 22.42 12.10
N ALA A 143 0.32 22.14 12.89
CA ALA A 143 1.58 21.56 12.41
C ALA A 143 1.34 20.24 11.67
N GLY A 144 0.48 19.36 12.20
CA GLY A 144 0.11 18.11 11.55
C GLY A 144 -0.65 18.26 10.22
N LYS A 145 -1.16 19.45 9.90
CA LYS A 145 -1.79 19.75 8.59
C LYS A 145 -0.82 20.38 7.60
N GLU A 146 0.37 20.78 8.01
CA GLU A 146 1.35 21.42 7.11
C GLU A 146 1.79 20.48 5.98
N ILE A 147 1.86 19.17 6.23
CA ILE A 147 2.17 18.18 5.20
C ILE A 147 1.22 18.24 3.99
N GLY A 148 -0.03 18.69 4.20
CA GLY A 148 -0.99 18.84 3.11
C GLY A 148 -0.65 19.95 2.12
N LYS A 149 0.36 20.79 2.39
CA LYS A 149 0.90 21.77 1.43
C LYS A 149 1.97 21.18 0.51
N GLU A 150 2.51 20.01 0.86
CA GLU A 150 3.58 19.33 0.14
C GLU A 150 3.06 18.21 -0.79
N ILE A 151 1.74 17.98 -0.81
CA ILE A 151 1.01 17.00 -1.64
C ILE A 151 0.20 17.74 -2.70
#